data_AF-A0A4Y2F870-F1
#
_entry.id   AF-A0A4Y2F870-F1
#
_cell.length_a   1.000
_cell.length_b   1.000
_cell.length_c   1.000
_cell.angle_alpha   90.00
_cell.angle_beta   90.00
_cell.angle_gamma   90.00
#
_symmetry.space_group_name_H-M   'P 1'
#
loop_
_entity.id
_entity.type
_entity.pdbx_description
1 polymer ?
#
loop_
_entity_poly.entity_id
_entity_poly.type
_entity_poly.pdbx_seq_one_letter_code
_entity_poly.pdbx_strand_id
1 'polypeptide(L)'
;MNSDSEEDNLIETSSEDELSSSEDESEDESLENSRNWCGVDVSVLTPAPPKFPFTGNPGIKVSLRQSDDPLDYFCLFFDDEVISFIAKETNSFAEEHF
;
A
#
# COMPACT_ATOMS: atom_id res chain seq x y z
N MET A 1 -16.38 -34.34 -25.71
CA MET A 1 -15.34 -33.52 -26.37
C MET A 1 -16.02 -32.18 -26.60
N ASN A 2 -15.80 -31.14 -25.81
CA ASN A 2 -14.53 -30.67 -25.24
C ASN A 2 -14.68 -30.23 -23.77
N SER A 3 -13.57 -30.38 -23.05
CA SER A 3 -13.39 -30.18 -21.62
C SER A 3 -13.26 -28.71 -21.25
N ASP A 4 -13.80 -28.32 -20.09
CA ASP A 4 -13.43 -27.11 -19.37
C ASP A 4 -11.94 -27.19 -18.99
N SER A 5 -11.20 -26.12 -19.31
CA SER A 5 -9.81 -25.91 -18.87
C SER A 5 -9.77 -24.53 -18.22
N GLU A 6 -9.82 -24.52 -16.90
CA GLU A 6 -9.56 -23.35 -16.07
C GLU A 6 -8.05 -23.09 -16.13
N GLU A 7 -7.62 -22.04 -16.81
CA GLU A 7 -6.21 -21.65 -16.81
C GLU A 7 -5.87 -20.88 -15.54
N ASP A 8 -5.30 -21.62 -14.58
CA ASP A 8 -4.57 -21.11 -13.42
C ASP A 8 -3.51 -20.09 -13.87
N ASN A 9 -3.73 -18.81 -13.56
CA ASN A 9 -2.69 -17.79 -13.67
C ASN A 9 -1.71 -17.96 -12.51
N LEU A 10 -0.79 -18.91 -12.66
CA LEU A 10 0.39 -19.06 -11.82
C LEU A 10 1.27 -17.82 -12.00
N ILE A 11 1.29 -16.96 -10.99
CA ILE A 11 2.23 -15.84 -10.93
C ILE A 11 3.58 -16.44 -10.56
N GLU A 12 4.39 -16.75 -11.57
CA GLU A 12 5.75 -17.25 -11.42
C GLU A 12 6.66 -16.09 -11.00
N THR A 13 6.87 -15.92 -9.69
CA THR A 13 7.84 -14.97 -9.15
C THR A 13 9.21 -15.63 -9.10
N SER A 14 9.94 -15.70 -10.22
CA SER A 14 11.35 -16.11 -10.20
C SER A 14 12.26 -14.89 -10.35
N SER A 15 12.40 -14.09 -9.29
CA SER A 15 13.54 -13.17 -9.18
C SER A 15 14.70 -13.94 -8.54
N GLU A 16 15.44 -14.68 -9.36
CA GLU A 16 16.77 -15.19 -9.00
C GLU A 16 17.80 -14.06 -9.10
N ASP A 17 17.61 -13.01 -8.28
CA ASP A 17 18.68 -12.05 -8.02
C ASP A 17 19.60 -12.71 -6.99
N GLU A 18 20.58 -13.49 -7.48
CA GLU A 18 21.71 -13.96 -6.69
C GLU A 18 22.51 -12.73 -6.23
N LEU A 19 22.16 -12.21 -5.06
CA LEU A 19 22.88 -11.13 -4.39
C LEU A 19 24.23 -11.65 -3.91
N SER A 20 25.22 -11.68 -4.81
CA SER A 20 26.61 -11.92 -4.44
C SER A 20 27.13 -10.72 -3.65
N SER A 21 26.90 -10.72 -2.35
CA SER A 21 27.47 -9.76 -1.41
C SER A 21 28.97 -10.02 -1.29
N SER A 22 29.79 -9.14 -1.86
CA SER A 22 31.22 -9.14 -1.57
C SER A 22 31.42 -8.64 -0.15
N GLU A 23 31.81 -9.53 0.76
CA GLU A 23 32.25 -9.16 2.11
C GLU A 23 33.56 -8.38 1.98
N ASP A 24 33.46 -7.05 1.96
CA ASP A 24 34.60 -6.16 2.15
C ASP A 24 34.92 -6.16 3.65
N GLU A 25 35.85 -7.02 4.05
CA GLU A 25 36.43 -7.06 5.39
C GLU A 25 37.39 -5.88 5.57
N SER A 26 36.90 -4.66 5.39
CA SER A 26 37.60 -3.49 5.91
C SER A 26 37.38 -3.48 7.42
N GLU A 27 38.43 -3.86 8.15
CA GLU A 27 38.50 -3.77 9.62
C GLU A 27 38.46 -2.28 10.03
N ASP A 28 37.29 -1.66 9.93
CA ASP A 28 37.03 -0.38 10.57
C ASP A 28 36.85 -0.65 12.06
N GLU A 29 37.95 -0.55 12.82
CA GLU A 29 38.02 -0.73 14.29
C GLU A 29 36.93 0.08 15.04
N SER A 30 36.32 1.08 14.39
CA SER A 30 35.18 1.86 14.86
C SER A 30 33.88 1.05 15.06
N LEU A 31 33.61 0.04 14.21
CA LEU A 31 32.35 -0.71 14.21
C LEU A 31 32.33 -1.92 15.15
N GLU A 32 33.49 -2.36 15.64
CA GLU A 32 33.61 -3.51 16.55
C GLU A 32 32.74 -3.34 17.82
N ASN A 33 32.65 -2.12 18.35
CA ASN A 33 31.78 -1.81 19.48
C ASN A 33 30.28 -1.80 19.12
N SER A 34 29.92 -1.60 17.85
CA SER A 34 28.53 -1.59 17.38
C SER A 34 27.96 -3.00 17.21
N ARG A 35 28.82 -4.03 17.12
CA ARG A 35 28.46 -5.44 17.03
C ARG A 35 28.24 -6.10 18.39
N ASN A 36 28.55 -5.39 19.48
CA ASN A 36 28.45 -5.90 20.84
C ASN A 36 27.04 -5.64 21.41
N TRP A 37 26.22 -6.68 21.46
CA TRP A 37 24.94 -6.64 22.16
C TRP A 37 25.16 -6.62 23.68
N CYS A 38 24.77 -5.54 24.33
CA CYS A 38 24.77 -5.44 25.79
C CYS A 38 23.34 -5.41 26.34
N GLY A 39 23.15 -5.95 27.54
CA GLY A 39 21.89 -5.85 28.25
C GLY A 39 21.61 -4.39 28.59
N VAL A 40 20.43 -3.89 28.20
CA VAL A 40 20.01 -2.54 28.51
C VAL A 40 19.36 -2.51 29.89
N ASP A 41 19.83 -1.62 30.77
CA ASP A 41 19.19 -1.37 32.05
C ASP A 41 17.90 -0.59 31.85
N VAL A 42 16.78 -1.31 31.91
CA VAL A 42 15.42 -0.76 31.73
C VAL A 42 15.09 0.30 32.78
N SER A 43 15.75 0.30 33.93
CA SER A 43 15.51 1.29 35.00
C SER A 43 16.05 2.68 34.68
N VAL A 44 16.98 2.79 33.73
CA VAL A 44 17.63 4.04 33.31
C VAL A 44 17.02 4.57 32.00
N LEU A 45 16.20 3.76 31.33
CA LEU A 45 15.52 4.17 30.09
C LEU A 45 14.47 5.24 30.36
N THR A 46 14.37 6.18 29.42
CA THR A 46 13.25 7.10 29.40
C THR A 46 11.94 6.31 29.21
N PRO A 47 10.86 6.67 29.92
CA PRO A 47 9.58 6.00 29.74
C PRO A 47 9.14 6.05 28.27
N ALA A 48 8.52 4.97 27.79
CA ALA A 48 7.95 4.94 26.46
C ALA A 48 6.96 6.11 26.27
N PRO A 49 6.93 6.74 25.08
CA PRO A 49 5.95 7.76 24.78
C PRO A 49 4.52 7.26 25.07
N PRO A 50 3.61 8.14 25.53
CA PRO A 50 2.22 7.78 25.73
C PRO A 50 1.63 7.18 24.47
N LYS A 51 0.97 6.03 24.59
CA LYS A 51 0.21 5.46 23.49
C LYS A 51 -0.94 6.41 23.16
N PHE A 52 -1.03 6.84 21.90
CA PHE A 52 -2.16 7.63 21.44
C PHE A 52 -3.34 6.70 21.13
N PRO A 53 -4.43 6.69 21.90
CA PRO A 53 -5.58 5.87 21.58
C PRO A 53 -6.29 6.43 20.35
N PHE A 54 -6.65 5.56 19.40
CA PHE A 54 -7.61 5.93 18.37
C PHE A 54 -8.97 6.09 19.02
N THR A 55 -9.43 7.34 19.19
CA THR A 55 -10.70 7.68 19.85
C THR A 55 -11.88 7.83 18.87
N GLY A 56 -11.61 7.72 17.57
CA GLY A 56 -12.64 7.79 16.54
C GLY A 56 -13.34 6.45 16.35
N ASN A 57 -14.65 6.50 16.10
CA ASN A 57 -15.36 5.34 15.59
C ASN A 57 -14.87 5.05 14.16
N PRO A 58 -14.28 3.87 13.90
CA PRO A 58 -13.90 3.48 12.56
C PRO A 58 -15.15 3.18 11.72
N GLY A 59 -15.06 3.38 10.41
CA GLY A 59 -16.14 3.07 9.47
C GLY A 59 -16.58 4.25 8.63
N ILE A 60 -17.58 3.97 7.79
CA ILE A 60 -18.18 4.97 6.90
C ILE A 60 -18.88 6.05 7.71
N LYS A 61 -18.55 7.32 7.43
CA LYS A 61 -19.10 8.49 8.12
C LYS A 61 -20.19 9.21 7.32
N VAL A 62 -20.52 8.68 6.14
CA VAL A 62 -21.52 9.22 5.21
C VAL A 62 -22.71 8.27 5.16
N SER A 63 -23.89 8.82 4.89
CA SER A 63 -25.09 8.01 4.69
C SER A 63 -25.09 7.45 3.28
N LEU A 64 -25.12 6.14 3.14
CA LEU A 64 -25.42 5.46 1.88
C LEU A 64 -26.94 5.28 1.76
N ARG A 65 -27.44 5.17 0.52
CA ARG A 65 -28.86 4.89 0.27
C ARG A 65 -29.10 3.38 0.41
N GLN A 66 -28.16 2.58 -0.09
CA GLN A 66 -28.12 1.13 -0.06
C GLN A 66 -26.68 0.68 0.24
N SER A 67 -26.41 0.30 1.49
CA SER A 67 -25.07 -0.11 1.93
C SER A 67 -24.58 -1.44 1.33
N ASP A 68 -25.48 -2.20 0.70
CA ASP A 68 -25.25 -3.44 -0.01
C ASP A 68 -25.04 -3.27 -1.51
N ASP A 69 -25.23 -2.05 -2.05
CA ASP A 69 -24.94 -1.72 -3.45
C ASP A 69 -23.51 -1.15 -3.58
N PRO A 70 -22.58 -1.84 -4.27
CA PRO A 70 -21.24 -1.32 -4.52
C PRO A 70 -21.22 0.01 -5.29
N LEU A 71 -22.24 0.30 -6.11
CA LEU A 71 -22.32 1.56 -6.86
C LEU A 71 -22.48 2.77 -5.94
N ASP A 72 -23.17 2.61 -4.82
CA ASP A 72 -23.34 3.67 -3.83
C ASP A 72 -21.99 4.11 -3.22
N TYR A 73 -21.03 3.20 -3.08
CA TYR A 73 -19.67 3.53 -2.66
C TYR A 73 -18.85 4.20 -3.76
N PHE A 74 -19.02 3.78 -5.01
CA PHE A 74 -18.36 4.40 -6.16
C PHE A 74 -18.77 5.87 -6.30
N CYS A 75 -20.06 6.16 -6.17
CA CYS A 75 -20.61 7.51 -6.25
C CYS A 75 -20.15 8.44 -5.11
N LEU A 76 -19.52 7.93 -4.04
CA LEU A 76 -18.87 8.79 -3.03
C LEU A 76 -17.65 9.54 -3.58
N PHE A 77 -17.01 8.97 -4.61
CA PHE A 77 -15.77 9.49 -5.18
C PHE A 77 -15.95 10.02 -6.60
N PHE A 78 -16.95 9.51 -7.32
CA PHE A 78 -17.30 9.90 -8.68
C PHE A 78 -18.69 10.51 -8.69
N ASP A 79 -18.76 11.81 -8.41
CA ASP A 79 -20.00 12.57 -8.53
C ASP A 79 -20.25 13.02 -9.98
N ASP A 80 -21.42 13.62 -10.19
CA ASP A 80 -21.82 14.12 -11.49
C ASP A 80 -20.86 15.18 -12.05
N GLU A 81 -20.17 15.93 -11.18
CA GLU A 81 -19.20 16.94 -11.60
C GLU A 81 -17.96 16.30 -12.19
N VAL A 82 -17.38 15.31 -11.50
CA VAL A 82 -16.22 14.54 -11.99
C VAL A 82 -16.57 13.79 -13.28
N ILE A 83 -17.72 13.12 -13.31
CA ILE A 83 -18.16 12.38 -14.51
C ILE A 83 -18.41 13.32 -15.68
N SER A 84 -19.07 14.46 -15.45
CA SER A 84 -19.30 15.48 -16.48
C SER A 84 -17.99 16.07 -16.98
N PHE A 85 -17.01 16.29 -16.11
CA PHE A 85 -15.70 16.78 -16.49
C PHE A 85 -14.98 15.80 -17.43
N ILE A 86 -14.95 14.51 -17.08
CA ILE A 86 -14.35 13.46 -17.91
C ILE A 86 -15.03 13.41 -19.27
N ALA A 87 -16.37 13.38 -19.30
CA ALA A 87 -17.14 13.32 -20.54
C ALA A 87 -16.88 14.54 -21.44
N LYS A 88 -16.81 15.74 -20.85
CA LYS A 88 -16.52 16.96 -21.59
C LYS A 88 -15.13 16.93 -22.20
N GLU A 89 -14.11 16.58 -21.42
CA GLU A 89 -12.72 16.59 -21.88
C GLU A 89 -12.48 15.54 -22.97
N THR A 90 -13.01 14.33 -22.76
CA THR A 90 -12.89 13.23 -23.74
C THR A 90 -13.58 13.55 -25.06
N ASN A 91 -14.77 14.17 -25.02
CA ASN A 91 -15.46 14.61 -26.23
C ASN A 91 -14.74 15.77 -26.91
N SER A 92 -14.25 16.76 -26.15
CA SER A 92 -13.48 17.88 -26.71
C SER A 92 -12.23 17.38 -27.45
N PHE A 93 -11.51 16.42 -26.86
CA PHE A 93 -10.37 15.80 -27.51
C PHE A 93 -10.77 15.07 -28.81
N ALA A 94 -11.89 14.34 -28.79
CA ALA A 94 -12.39 13.65 -29.97
C ALA A 94 -12.76 14.63 -31.10
N GLU A 95 -13.44 15.74 -30.79
CA GLU A 95 -13.80 16.77 -31.77
C GLU A 95 -12.58 17.45 -32.41
N GLU A 96 -11.47 17.55 -31.69
CA GLU A 96 -10.21 18.10 -32.24
C GLU A 96 -9.47 17.11 -33.17
N HIS A 97 -9.75 15.81 -33.05
CA HIS A 97 -8.98 14.74 -33.71
C HIS A 97 -9.77 13.91 -34.74
N PHE A 98 -11.04 14.24 -34.99
CA PHE A 98 -11.90 13.64 -36.02
C PHE A 98 -12.53 14.70 -36.92
#